data_AF-A0A661N1D6-F1
#
_entry.id   AF-A0A661N1D6-F1
#
_cell.length_a   1.000
_cell.length_b   1.000
_cell.length_c   1.000
_cell.angle_alpha   90.00
_cell.angle_beta   90.00
_cell.angle_gamma   90.00
#
_symmetry.space_group_name_H-M   'P 1'
#
loop_
_entity.id
_entity.type
_entity.pdbx_description
1 polymer ?
#
loop_
_entity_poly.entity_id
_entity_poly.type
_entity_poly.pdbx_seq_one_letter_code
_entity_poly.pdbx_strand_id
1 'polypeptide(L)'
;MHPLQRLSPRLLSLALLLALLLIACTGDEPVEVRPDAEFPTDSSASDTGAPPDAGPEAPPDGTLPTHARELPFDYQRTDQGAPVSPAELQAVTDRYLEVLSGTRYFDVVAERVHGWPESDPEGRYWYGSWWSGITVRKSGGRVTYHHSADGADNNGLRTAPLLEGACYASSLWGDAGDVHLTRTLMRGFISWSLAMRRHGADPEEFLLSRAAYPESVVDTALDLTIDYSLNRPGEDGSASEYVYIPTNPTWPNLWVKNKRSKDDMGHMLRAIAQLDSCAGSFGDAAAEAELIEMRRLYQGWSRRVEDDRWGIATLTQDHEVTIPGETLAHFVDVSNIECTGILAVRLMGRQNAGGRDCGDGIGPVEEGLDEIRGSNMQILRTFHEAAANLALLMNDGPLARQLLEGLATRLDVIMDRYEAGDPPPNANVGDFAALLIHSANAGVPLTSREVRWLHARIDEAHATYLAPAAMAQYRIFDASTPDGEYLYEPSQPNIDFKDLGALLGSCASQYQNPNGRPLLDCDRVRAAR
;
A
#
# COMPACT_ATOMS: atom_id res chain seq x y z
N MET A 1 -21.09 -45.64 -30.01
CA MET A 1 -19.94 -44.96 -30.66
C MET A 1 -20.13 -43.46 -30.45
N HIS A 2 -19.48 -42.88 -29.45
CA HIS A 2 -19.32 -41.44 -29.26
C HIS A 2 -17.86 -41.19 -28.86
N PRO A 3 -17.14 -40.24 -29.47
CA PRO A 3 -15.74 -40.00 -29.15
C PRO A 3 -15.65 -39.02 -27.98
N LEU A 4 -15.10 -39.48 -26.85
CA LEU A 4 -14.50 -38.60 -25.85
C LEU A 4 -13.22 -38.02 -26.45
N GLN A 5 -13.28 -36.75 -26.84
CA GLN A 5 -12.11 -36.00 -27.28
C GLN A 5 -11.12 -35.87 -26.11
N ARG A 6 -9.87 -36.28 -26.35
CA ARG A 6 -8.74 -36.04 -25.45
C ARG A 6 -8.50 -34.54 -25.38
N LEU A 7 -8.87 -33.91 -24.28
CA LEU A 7 -8.40 -32.57 -23.94
C LEU A 7 -6.87 -32.60 -23.82
N SER A 8 -6.20 -31.59 -24.34
CA SER A 8 -4.74 -31.51 -24.29
C SER A 8 -4.26 -31.37 -22.83
N PRO A 9 -3.06 -31.87 -22.49
CA PRO A 9 -2.50 -31.70 -21.14
C PRO A 9 -2.42 -30.23 -20.70
N ARG A 10 -2.28 -29.30 -21.66
CA ARG A 10 -2.28 -27.85 -21.41
C ARG A 10 -3.65 -27.33 -21.00
N LEU A 11 -4.73 -27.80 -21.62
CA LEU A 11 -6.10 -27.43 -21.23
C LEU A 11 -6.49 -28.01 -19.87
N LEU A 12 -6.01 -29.22 -19.54
CA LEU A 12 -6.23 -29.82 -18.22
C LEU A 12 -5.46 -29.07 -17.12
N SER A 13 -4.23 -28.65 -17.40
CA SER A 13 -3.42 -27.86 -16.45
C SER A 13 -3.98 -26.45 -16.27
N LEU A 14 -4.45 -25.81 -17.35
CA LEU A 14 -5.10 -24.51 -17.30
C LEU A 14 -6.44 -24.56 -16.53
N ALA A 15 -7.24 -25.60 -16.73
CA ALA A 15 -8.49 -25.79 -15.99
C ALA A 15 -8.27 -26.08 -14.49
N LEU A 16 -7.21 -26.81 -14.14
CA LEU A 16 -6.83 -27.05 -12.75
C LEU A 16 -6.27 -25.79 -12.08
N LEU A 17 -5.49 -24.99 -12.82
CA LEU A 17 -5.02 -23.67 -12.38
C LEU A 17 -6.19 -22.69 -12.18
N LEU A 18 -7.13 -22.62 -13.12
CA LEU A 18 -8.35 -21.82 -12.99
C LEU A 18 -9.18 -22.24 -11.76
N ALA A 19 -9.30 -23.54 -11.50
CA ALA A 19 -10.03 -24.06 -10.34
C ALA A 19 -9.33 -23.70 -9.02
N LEU A 20 -7.99 -23.78 -8.95
CA LEU A 20 -7.21 -23.34 -7.80
C LEU A 20 -7.26 -21.82 -7.60
N LEU A 21 -7.26 -21.05 -8.69
CA LEU A 21 -7.44 -19.59 -8.67
C LEU A 21 -8.84 -19.20 -8.18
N LEU A 22 -9.90 -19.86 -8.65
CA LEU A 22 -11.27 -19.61 -8.20
C LEU A 22 -11.43 -19.93 -6.70
N ILE A 23 -10.83 -21.02 -6.22
CA ILE A 23 -10.87 -21.42 -4.80
C ILE A 23 -10.02 -20.49 -3.92
N ALA A 24 -8.87 -20.01 -4.42
CA ALA A 24 -8.04 -19.05 -3.69
C ALA A 24 -8.63 -17.63 -3.64
N CYS A 25 -9.68 -17.35 -4.43
CA CYS A 25 -10.21 -16.00 -4.68
C CYS A 25 -11.70 -15.80 -4.36
N THR A 26 -12.40 -16.79 -3.79
CA THR A 26 -13.80 -16.64 -3.32
C THR A 26 -13.88 -16.81 -1.81
N GLY A 27 -14.07 -15.71 -1.09
CA GLY A 27 -14.28 -15.68 0.37
C GLY A 27 -15.71 -16.00 0.83
N ASP A 28 -16.58 -16.54 -0.03
CA ASP A 28 -17.97 -16.82 0.31
C ASP A 28 -18.32 -18.26 -0.11
N GLU A 29 -18.28 -19.16 0.88
CA GLU A 29 -19.10 -20.37 1.09
C GLU A 29 -18.25 -21.44 1.83
N PRO A 30 -18.72 -21.98 2.97
CA PRO A 30 -17.99 -23.02 3.68
C PRO A 30 -18.12 -24.34 2.91
N VAL A 31 -17.08 -24.71 2.16
CA VAL A 31 -16.96 -26.08 1.67
C VAL A 31 -16.49 -26.95 2.83
N GLU A 32 -17.33 -27.91 3.23
CA GLU A 32 -17.01 -28.92 4.23
C GLU A 32 -15.84 -29.78 3.73
N VAL A 33 -14.62 -29.43 4.15
CA VAL A 33 -13.40 -30.19 3.82
C VAL A 33 -13.41 -31.48 4.63
N ARG A 34 -13.54 -32.62 3.93
CA ARG A 34 -13.33 -33.94 4.54
C ARG A 34 -11.87 -34.07 5.01
N PRO A 35 -11.58 -34.65 6.19
CA PRO A 35 -10.25 -34.58 6.81
C PRO A 35 -9.13 -35.37 6.14
N ASP A 36 -9.38 -36.08 5.03
CA ASP A 36 -8.49 -37.16 4.56
C ASP A 36 -7.89 -36.96 3.16
N ALA A 37 -7.83 -35.73 2.65
CA ALA A 37 -7.09 -35.45 1.41
C ALA A 37 -5.64 -35.09 1.73
N GLU A 38 -4.78 -36.10 1.82
CA GLU A 38 -3.32 -35.92 1.82
C GLU A 38 -2.90 -35.08 0.61
N PHE A 39 -2.35 -33.90 0.85
CA PHE A 39 -1.66 -33.12 -0.17
C PHE A 39 -0.48 -33.94 -0.72
N PRO A 40 -0.25 -34.02 -2.04
CA PRO A 40 0.89 -34.76 -2.57
C PRO A 40 2.18 -34.05 -2.17
N THR A 41 2.87 -34.60 -1.16
CA THR A 41 4.24 -34.23 -0.81
C THR A 41 5.20 -34.92 -1.76
N ASP A 42 5.32 -34.42 -2.99
CA ASP A 42 6.41 -34.88 -3.85
C ASP A 42 6.90 -33.76 -4.78
N SER A 43 7.65 -32.83 -4.19
CA SER A 43 8.62 -32.01 -4.91
C SER A 43 10.01 -32.41 -4.44
N SER A 44 10.59 -33.42 -5.09
CA SER A 44 12.02 -33.70 -5.00
C SER A 44 12.80 -32.61 -5.75
N ALA A 45 12.97 -31.45 -5.11
CA ALA A 45 14.02 -30.53 -5.47
C ALA A 45 15.35 -31.19 -5.09
N SER A 46 16.21 -31.42 -6.08
CA SER A 46 17.56 -31.92 -5.87
C SER A 46 18.34 -30.91 -5.03
N ASP A 47 18.59 -31.28 -3.78
CA ASP A 47 19.45 -30.61 -2.83
C ASP A 47 20.89 -30.62 -3.33
N THR A 48 21.28 -29.55 -4.03
CA THR A 48 22.68 -29.25 -4.35
C THR A 48 23.18 -28.16 -3.42
N GLY A 49 23.70 -28.59 -2.26
CA GLY A 49 24.65 -27.82 -1.46
C GLY A 49 24.06 -26.66 -0.69
N ALA A 50 23.24 -26.96 0.33
CA ALA A 50 23.00 -26.01 1.41
C ALA A 50 24.35 -25.55 1.99
N PRO A 51 24.65 -24.23 2.02
CA PRO A 51 25.82 -23.73 2.73
C PRO A 51 25.73 -24.12 4.21
N PRO A 52 26.88 -24.28 4.90
CA PRO A 52 26.90 -24.69 6.30
C PRO A 52 26.04 -23.73 7.14
N ASP A 53 25.27 -24.30 8.08
CA ASP A 53 24.39 -23.60 9.03
C ASP A 53 24.95 -22.22 9.37
N ALA A 54 24.36 -21.19 8.74
CA ALA A 54 24.58 -19.83 9.16
C ALA A 54 24.15 -19.79 10.63
N GLY A 55 25.04 -19.28 11.51
CA GLY A 55 24.67 -19.06 12.90
C GLY A 55 23.37 -18.26 13.02
N PRO A 56 22.75 -18.23 14.22
CA PRO A 56 21.47 -17.55 14.41
C PRO A 56 21.54 -16.13 13.86
N GLU A 57 20.63 -15.82 12.93
CA GLU A 57 20.60 -14.52 12.28
C GLU A 57 20.36 -13.43 13.33
N ALA A 58 21.11 -12.32 13.23
CA ALA A 58 20.94 -11.20 14.15
C ALA A 58 19.51 -10.64 14.04
N PRO A 59 18.86 -10.24 15.15
CA PRO A 59 17.55 -9.60 15.10
C PRO A 59 17.54 -8.38 14.16
N PRO A 60 16.39 -8.06 13.54
CA PRO A 60 16.27 -6.85 12.74
C PRO A 60 16.54 -5.63 13.64
N ASP A 61 17.30 -4.67 13.12
CA ASP A 61 17.62 -3.41 13.80
C ASP A 61 17.00 -2.19 13.10
N GLY A 62 16.28 -2.40 11.99
CA GLY A 62 15.64 -1.35 11.21
C GLY A 62 16.59 -0.55 10.33
N THR A 63 17.89 -0.85 10.35
CA THR A 63 18.85 -0.22 9.45
C THR A 63 18.71 -0.83 8.06
N LEU A 64 18.86 0.01 7.04
CA LEU A 64 18.97 -0.43 5.66
C LEU A 64 20.43 -0.36 5.21
N PRO A 65 20.86 -1.18 4.24
CA PRO A 65 22.15 -1.01 3.59
C PRO A 65 22.29 0.42 3.04
N THR A 66 23.52 0.94 3.07
CA THR A 66 23.84 2.19 2.36
C THR A 66 23.52 2.03 0.89
N HIS A 67 22.61 2.83 0.35
CA HIS A 67 22.15 2.73 -1.03
C HIS A 67 22.26 4.06 -1.78
N ALA A 68 22.26 3.99 -3.11
CA ALA A 68 22.22 5.17 -3.95
C ALA A 68 20.87 5.89 -3.82
N ARG A 69 20.90 7.22 -3.74
CA ARG A 69 19.71 8.09 -3.80
C ARG A 69 19.37 8.51 -5.24
N GLU A 70 19.75 7.66 -6.19
CA GLU A 70 19.51 7.77 -7.62
C GLU A 70 19.50 6.36 -8.22
N LEU A 71 18.99 6.21 -9.44
CA LEU A 71 19.02 4.92 -10.12
C LEU A 71 20.48 4.47 -10.36
N PRO A 72 20.88 3.26 -9.93
CA PRO A 72 22.27 2.81 -10.02
C PRO A 72 22.68 2.35 -11.44
N PHE A 73 21.80 2.54 -12.43
CA PHE A 73 22.01 2.17 -13.82
C PHE A 73 21.29 3.14 -14.75
N ASP A 74 21.81 3.27 -15.98
CA ASP A 74 21.10 3.96 -17.06
C ASP A 74 19.98 3.06 -17.60
N TYR A 75 18.74 3.49 -17.41
CA TYR A 75 17.56 2.82 -17.93
C TYR A 75 16.76 3.77 -18.82
N GLN A 76 16.62 3.39 -20.08
CA GLN A 76 15.95 4.16 -21.13
C GLN A 76 14.87 3.31 -21.78
N ARG A 77 13.76 3.96 -22.14
CA ARG A 77 12.70 3.40 -22.99
C ARG A 77 12.61 4.21 -24.27
N THR A 78 12.26 3.55 -25.37
CA THR A 78 11.91 4.25 -26.60
C THR A 78 10.69 5.11 -26.33
N ASP A 79 10.82 6.41 -26.54
CA ASP A 79 9.72 7.35 -26.37
C ASP A 79 8.60 7.06 -27.39
N GLN A 80 7.37 7.03 -26.91
CA GLN A 80 6.17 6.80 -27.70
C GLN A 80 5.19 7.95 -27.48
N GLY A 81 4.37 8.26 -28.48
CA GLY A 81 3.42 9.38 -28.44
C GLY A 81 4.05 10.74 -28.79
N ALA A 82 3.20 11.76 -28.89
CA ALA A 82 3.64 13.11 -29.20
C ALA A 82 4.36 13.72 -27.98
N PRO A 83 5.55 14.32 -28.12
CA PRO A 83 6.23 14.98 -27.00
C PRO A 83 5.36 16.06 -26.36
N VAL A 84 5.44 16.19 -25.04
CA VAL A 84 4.80 17.29 -24.30
C VAL A 84 5.67 18.53 -24.41
N SER A 85 5.10 19.63 -24.88
CA SER A 85 5.81 20.92 -24.94
C SER A 85 5.98 21.53 -23.54
N PRO A 86 6.98 22.38 -23.31
CA PRO A 86 7.14 23.07 -22.03
C PRO A 86 5.89 23.85 -21.60
N ALA A 87 5.16 24.46 -22.54
CA ALA A 87 3.94 25.20 -22.24
C ALA A 87 2.78 24.29 -21.80
N GLU A 88 2.62 23.12 -22.44
CA GLU A 88 1.64 22.11 -22.02
C GLU A 88 1.98 21.58 -20.62
N LEU A 89 3.27 21.25 -20.37
CA LEU A 89 3.74 20.76 -19.08
C LEU A 89 3.44 21.75 -17.95
N GLN A 90 3.71 23.05 -18.17
CA GLN A 90 3.40 24.11 -17.22
C GLN A 90 1.90 24.22 -16.95
N ALA A 91 1.07 24.22 -18.00
CA ALA A 91 -0.37 24.35 -17.85
C ALA A 91 -0.98 23.19 -17.05
N VAL A 92 -0.54 21.96 -17.28
CA VAL A 92 -1.01 20.79 -16.52
C VAL A 92 -0.49 20.82 -15.08
N THR A 93 0.77 21.26 -14.88
CA THR A 93 1.33 21.43 -13.54
C THR A 93 0.52 22.46 -12.73
N ASP A 94 0.14 23.58 -13.34
CA ASP A 94 -0.68 24.60 -12.68
C ASP A 94 -2.05 24.05 -12.28
N ARG A 95 -2.69 23.24 -13.14
CA ARG A 95 -3.96 22.56 -12.80
C ARG A 95 -3.79 21.58 -11.65
N TYR A 96 -2.72 20.79 -11.65
CA TYR A 96 -2.44 19.87 -10.56
C TYR A 96 -2.24 20.60 -9.23
N LEU A 97 -1.46 21.69 -9.22
CA LEU A 97 -1.27 22.52 -8.03
C LEU A 97 -2.57 23.22 -7.59
N GLU A 98 -3.44 23.59 -8.52
CA GLU A 98 -4.78 24.11 -8.22
C GLU A 98 -5.68 23.02 -7.58
N VAL A 99 -5.57 21.75 -8.00
CA VAL A 99 -6.24 20.64 -7.31
C VAL A 99 -5.76 20.53 -5.87
N LEU A 100 -4.45 20.49 -5.63
CA LEU A 100 -3.91 20.35 -4.28
C LEU A 100 -4.32 21.52 -3.37
N SER A 101 -4.22 22.75 -3.87
CA SER A 101 -4.55 23.95 -3.08
C SER A 101 -6.06 24.15 -2.93
N GLY A 102 -6.84 23.95 -3.99
CA GLY A 102 -8.29 24.13 -3.99
C GLY A 102 -9.03 23.10 -3.13
N THR A 103 -8.56 21.86 -3.10
CA THR A 103 -9.05 20.81 -2.18
C THR A 103 -8.45 20.90 -0.79
N ARG A 104 -7.46 21.77 -0.56
CA ARG A 104 -6.65 21.79 0.67
C ARG A 104 -6.10 20.41 0.99
N TYR A 105 -5.59 19.71 -0.01
CA TYR A 105 -5.31 18.28 0.02
C TYR A 105 -4.66 17.79 1.32
N PHE A 106 -3.49 18.35 1.68
CA PHE A 106 -2.76 17.95 2.87
C PHE A 106 -3.45 18.33 4.18
N ASP A 107 -4.17 19.45 4.23
CA ASP A 107 -4.99 19.81 5.40
C ASP A 107 -6.13 18.79 5.58
N VAL A 108 -6.84 18.46 4.50
CA VAL A 108 -7.93 17.47 4.54
C VAL A 108 -7.41 16.10 4.96
N VAL A 109 -6.20 15.74 4.51
CA VAL A 109 -5.55 14.51 4.96
C VAL A 109 -5.27 14.60 6.47
N ALA A 110 -4.60 15.65 6.94
CA ALA A 110 -4.28 15.83 8.36
C ALA A 110 -5.51 15.91 9.27
N GLU A 111 -6.57 16.58 8.83
CA GLU A 111 -7.86 16.71 9.54
C GLU A 111 -8.60 15.37 9.70
N ARG A 112 -8.32 14.41 8.83
CA ARG A 112 -9.02 13.11 8.79
C ARG A 112 -8.17 11.97 9.32
N VAL A 113 -6.85 12.00 9.15
CA VAL A 113 -5.94 11.03 9.75
C VAL A 113 -6.13 11.05 11.27
N HIS A 114 -6.44 9.89 11.84
CA HIS A 114 -6.75 9.81 13.27
C HIS A 114 -6.41 8.45 13.87
N GLY A 115 -6.43 8.36 15.20
CA GLY A 115 -5.95 7.22 15.98
C GLY A 115 -5.88 7.62 17.45
N TRP A 116 -4.75 7.31 18.11
CA TRP A 116 -4.50 7.83 19.45
C TRP A 116 -4.01 9.29 19.39
N PRO A 117 -4.62 10.24 20.12
CA PRO A 117 -4.33 11.66 19.97
C PRO A 117 -2.97 12.04 20.57
N GLU A 118 -2.27 12.98 19.93
CA GLU A 118 -1.03 13.56 20.46
C GLU A 118 -1.25 14.37 21.75
N SER A 119 -2.46 14.90 21.94
CA SER A 119 -2.84 15.68 23.11
C SER A 119 -3.15 14.85 24.36
N ASP A 120 -2.97 13.52 24.31
CA ASP A 120 -3.20 12.64 25.46
C ASP A 120 -2.35 13.07 26.68
N PRO A 121 -2.97 13.41 27.83
CA PRO A 121 -2.26 13.94 28.99
C PRO A 121 -1.30 12.94 29.64
N GLU A 122 -1.49 11.64 29.38
CA GLU A 122 -0.59 10.58 29.84
C GLU A 122 0.65 10.42 28.94
N GLY A 123 0.70 11.11 27.79
CA GLY A 123 1.81 11.07 26.85
C GLY A 123 2.01 9.70 26.22
N ARG A 124 0.93 8.90 26.04
CA ARG A 124 1.01 7.61 25.36
C ARG A 124 1.39 7.80 23.90
N TYR A 125 1.77 6.70 23.26
CA TYR A 125 2.14 6.72 21.86
C TYR A 125 0.97 7.18 21.00
N TRP A 126 1.05 8.38 20.43
CA TRP A 126 0.06 8.88 19.49
C TRP A 126 0.31 8.34 18.09
N TYR A 127 -0.73 8.26 17.26
CA TYR A 127 -0.59 7.86 15.86
C TYR A 127 -1.78 8.32 15.05
N GLY A 128 -1.63 8.31 13.73
CA GLY A 128 -2.75 8.48 12.83
C GLY A 128 -2.72 7.49 11.67
N SER A 129 -3.88 6.95 11.33
CA SER A 129 -4.10 6.12 10.15
C SER A 129 -5.17 6.75 9.27
N TRP A 130 -5.14 6.42 7.98
CA TRP A 130 -6.25 6.70 7.09
C TRP A 130 -7.20 5.51 7.06
N TRP A 131 -8.44 5.75 7.47
CA TRP A 131 -9.40 4.70 7.77
C TRP A 131 -10.33 4.36 6.61
N SER A 132 -10.78 3.11 6.56
CA SER A 132 -11.96 2.67 5.79
C SER A 132 -13.19 2.49 6.70
N GLY A 133 -14.39 2.44 6.12
CA GLY A 133 -15.62 2.16 6.87
C GLY A 133 -16.11 3.34 7.72
N ILE A 134 -15.75 4.57 7.32
CA ILE A 134 -16.06 5.78 8.11
C ILE A 134 -17.14 6.60 7.43
N THR A 135 -18.14 6.99 8.22
CA THR A 135 -19.10 8.03 7.85
C THR A 135 -18.73 9.31 8.58
N VAL A 136 -18.53 10.40 7.83
CA VAL A 136 -18.33 11.73 8.42
C VAL A 136 -19.69 12.39 8.55
N ARG A 137 -20.09 12.75 9.77
CA ARG A 137 -21.35 13.43 10.05
C ARG A 137 -21.10 14.79 10.66
N LYS A 138 -21.78 15.82 10.15
CA LYS A 138 -21.84 17.14 10.78
C LYS A 138 -23.23 17.42 11.32
N SER A 139 -23.32 17.83 12.59
CA SER A 139 -24.59 18.20 13.22
C SER A 139 -24.41 19.28 14.27
N GLY A 140 -25.14 20.38 14.14
CA GLY A 140 -25.06 21.52 15.06
C GLY A 140 -23.66 22.15 15.08
N GLY A 141 -22.92 22.08 13.98
CA GLY A 141 -21.53 22.56 13.87
C GLY A 141 -20.46 21.54 14.28
N ARG A 142 -20.80 20.52 15.08
CA ARG A 142 -19.88 19.46 15.49
C ARG A 142 -19.69 18.43 14.39
N VAL A 143 -18.44 17.97 14.22
CA VAL A 143 -18.10 16.87 13.29
C VAL A 143 -17.94 15.56 14.08
N THR A 144 -18.38 14.46 13.51
CA THR A 144 -18.20 13.12 14.05
C THR A 144 -17.72 12.15 12.98
N TYR A 145 -16.65 11.43 13.27
CA TYR A 145 -16.20 10.28 12.48
C TYR A 145 -16.79 9.02 13.11
N HIS A 146 -17.83 8.48 12.49
CA HIS A 146 -18.46 7.24 12.92
C HIS A 146 -17.84 6.07 12.18
N HIS A 147 -17.22 5.15 12.94
CA HIS A 147 -16.75 3.88 12.44
C HIS A 147 -17.90 2.88 12.39
N SER A 148 -18.04 2.17 11.28
CA SER A 148 -19.03 1.09 11.13
C SER A 148 -18.63 -0.14 11.95
N ALA A 149 -19.60 -1.00 12.30
CA ALA A 149 -19.38 -2.14 13.17
C ALA A 149 -18.49 -3.24 12.53
N ASP A 150 -18.57 -3.38 11.21
CA ASP A 150 -17.64 -4.19 10.41
C ASP A 150 -16.23 -3.58 10.43
N GLY A 151 -16.09 -2.27 10.55
CA GLY A 151 -14.83 -1.55 10.72
C GLY A 151 -13.89 -1.65 9.52
N ALA A 152 -12.60 -1.38 9.76
CA ALA A 152 -11.57 -1.28 8.76
C ALA A 152 -10.76 -2.56 8.54
N ASP A 153 -10.70 -3.02 7.28
CA ASP A 153 -9.93 -4.21 6.88
C ASP A 153 -8.58 -3.89 6.24
N ASN A 154 -8.50 -2.84 5.42
CA ASN A 154 -7.35 -2.57 4.54
C ASN A 154 -6.88 -1.11 4.67
N ASN A 155 -6.57 -0.67 5.91
CA ASN A 155 -6.07 0.69 6.15
C ASN A 155 -4.68 0.90 5.55
N GLY A 156 -3.87 -0.15 5.45
CA GLY A 156 -2.54 -0.08 4.82
C GLY A 156 -2.58 0.41 3.38
N LEU A 157 -3.52 -0.12 2.61
CA LEU A 157 -3.71 0.19 1.18
C LEU A 157 -4.04 1.68 0.97
N ARG A 158 -4.70 2.31 1.94
CA ARG A 158 -5.09 3.72 1.86
C ARG A 158 -4.07 4.65 2.49
N THR A 159 -3.47 4.24 3.61
CA THR A 159 -2.48 5.04 4.35
C THR A 159 -1.15 5.12 3.58
N ALA A 160 -0.75 4.06 2.87
CA ALA A 160 0.51 3.98 2.13
C ALA A 160 0.72 5.11 1.09
N PRO A 161 -0.17 5.33 0.10
CA PRO A 161 0.03 6.41 -0.88
C PRO A 161 -0.04 7.81 -0.27
N LEU A 162 -0.77 7.99 0.84
CA LEU A 162 -0.78 9.26 1.59
C LEU A 162 0.56 9.51 2.30
N LEU A 163 1.17 8.45 2.86
CA LEU A 163 2.49 8.52 3.49
C LEU A 163 3.57 8.87 2.46
N GLU A 164 3.52 8.26 1.28
CA GLU A 164 4.40 8.61 0.14
C GLU A 164 4.22 10.08 -0.25
N GLY A 165 2.97 10.53 -0.46
CA GLY A 165 2.67 11.91 -0.83
C GLY A 165 3.13 12.94 0.21
N ALA A 166 2.92 12.68 1.50
CA ALA A 166 3.38 13.54 2.59
C ALA A 166 4.91 13.59 2.65
N CYS A 167 5.58 12.44 2.46
CA CYS A 167 7.04 12.37 2.38
C CYS A 167 7.59 13.20 1.22
N TYR A 168 7.00 13.09 0.03
CA TYR A 168 7.41 13.90 -1.12
C TYR A 168 7.18 15.40 -0.90
N ALA A 169 6.03 15.78 -0.34
CA ALA A 169 5.75 17.17 0.03
C ALA A 169 6.78 17.71 1.04
N SER A 170 7.10 16.93 2.08
CA SER A 170 8.11 17.27 3.08
C SER A 170 9.51 17.46 2.47
N SER A 171 9.86 16.65 1.47
CA SER A 171 11.14 16.75 0.76
C SER A 171 11.20 17.97 -0.18
N LEU A 172 10.09 18.29 -0.83
CA LEU A 172 10.00 19.41 -1.78
C LEU A 172 9.92 20.77 -1.11
N TRP A 173 9.07 20.90 -0.09
CA TRP A 173 8.69 22.19 0.47
C TRP A 173 9.24 22.41 1.88
N GLY A 174 9.53 21.34 2.63
CA GLY A 174 10.06 21.46 4.00
C GLY A 174 9.07 22.08 5.00
N ASP A 175 7.78 22.12 4.65
CA ASP A 175 6.73 22.65 5.50
C ASP A 175 6.55 21.79 6.76
N ALA A 176 6.50 22.44 7.93
CA ALA A 176 6.37 21.75 9.21
C ALA A 176 5.10 20.89 9.30
N GLY A 177 4.02 21.29 8.62
CA GLY A 177 2.77 20.53 8.54
C GLY A 177 2.94 19.22 7.78
N ASP A 178 3.65 19.23 6.64
CA ASP A 178 3.88 18.03 5.83
C ASP A 178 4.83 17.07 6.54
N VAL A 179 5.86 17.60 7.22
CA VAL A 179 6.77 16.81 8.08
C VAL A 179 5.99 16.14 9.23
N HIS A 180 5.13 16.90 9.90
CA HIS A 180 4.29 16.38 10.98
C HIS A 180 3.30 15.33 10.45
N LEU A 181 2.69 15.54 9.29
CA LEU A 181 1.79 14.57 8.67
C LEU A 181 2.51 13.27 8.29
N THR A 182 3.71 13.38 7.72
CA THR A 182 4.56 12.22 7.39
C THR A 182 4.85 11.41 8.66
N ARG A 183 5.25 12.09 9.73
CA ARG A 183 5.47 11.46 11.04
C ARG A 183 4.21 10.79 11.58
N THR A 184 3.06 11.46 11.48
CA THR A 184 1.76 10.94 11.94
C THR A 184 1.42 9.61 11.27
N LEU A 185 1.57 9.55 9.94
CA LEU A 185 1.27 8.37 9.12
C LEU A 185 2.28 7.24 9.36
N MET A 186 3.57 7.57 9.53
CA MET A 186 4.62 6.61 9.90
C MET A 186 4.34 5.98 11.28
N ARG A 187 3.94 6.80 12.26
CA ARG A 187 3.49 6.30 13.56
C ARG A 187 2.23 5.44 13.45
N GLY A 188 1.37 5.70 12.46
CA GLY A 188 0.26 4.81 12.07
C GLY A 188 0.74 3.41 11.67
N PHE A 189 1.78 3.32 10.84
CA PHE A 189 2.37 2.03 10.44
C PHE A 189 2.96 1.25 11.62
N ILE A 190 3.64 1.95 12.54
CA ILE A 190 4.18 1.36 13.78
C ILE A 190 3.03 0.87 14.68
N SER A 191 1.93 1.63 14.74
CA SER A 191 0.81 1.34 15.64
C SER A 191 0.21 -0.04 15.41
N TRP A 192 0.17 -0.52 14.16
CA TRP A 192 -0.39 -1.83 13.84
C TRP A 192 0.40 -2.99 14.46
N SER A 193 1.70 -2.81 14.68
CA SER A 193 2.52 -3.77 15.42
C SER A 193 2.38 -3.61 16.93
N LEU A 194 2.47 -2.37 17.42
CA LEU A 194 2.33 -2.08 18.85
C LEU A 194 0.99 -2.55 19.41
N ALA A 195 -0.07 -2.49 18.60
CA ALA A 195 -1.41 -2.94 18.95
C ALA A 195 -1.49 -4.45 19.23
N MET A 196 -0.60 -5.26 18.63
CA MET A 196 -0.58 -6.71 18.80
C MET A 196 0.14 -7.17 20.07
N ARG A 197 0.81 -6.26 20.81
CA ARG A 197 1.48 -6.62 22.06
C ARG A 197 0.46 -6.90 23.15
N ARG A 198 0.50 -8.10 23.72
CA ARG A 198 -0.39 -8.55 24.80
C ARG A 198 0.01 -7.98 26.15
N HIS A 199 1.31 -7.79 26.39
CA HIS A 199 1.86 -7.22 27.63
C HIS A 199 3.29 -6.70 27.44
N GLY A 200 3.88 -6.06 28.46
CA GLY A 200 5.18 -5.39 28.37
C GLY A 200 6.40 -6.27 28.03
N ALA A 201 6.33 -7.57 28.32
CA ALA A 201 7.38 -8.55 27.98
C ALA A 201 6.89 -9.61 26.97
N ASP A 202 6.05 -9.20 26.00
CA ASP A 202 5.48 -10.12 25.01
C ASP A 202 6.58 -10.63 24.05
N PRO A 203 6.82 -11.95 23.93
CA PRO A 203 7.79 -12.47 22.98
C PRO A 203 7.37 -12.30 21.50
N GLU A 204 6.09 -12.01 21.24
CA GLU A 204 5.53 -11.90 19.89
C GLU A 204 5.61 -10.46 19.36
N GLU A 205 6.81 -9.98 19.08
CA GLU A 205 7.03 -8.58 18.69
C GLU A 205 6.61 -8.22 17.26
N PHE A 206 6.55 -9.21 16.36
CA PHE A 206 6.48 -8.99 14.92
C PHE A 206 5.14 -9.43 14.31
N LEU A 207 4.06 -9.27 15.06
CA LEU A 207 2.69 -9.38 14.54
C LEU A 207 2.20 -8.02 14.07
N LEU A 208 1.26 -8.01 13.12
CA LEU A 208 0.62 -6.81 12.59
C LEU A 208 -0.91 -6.97 12.61
N SER A 209 -1.61 -6.07 13.27
CA SER A 209 -3.08 -5.95 13.20
C SER A 209 -3.51 -5.31 11.87
N ARG A 210 -4.76 -5.52 11.43
CA ARG A 210 -5.36 -4.75 10.30
C ARG A 210 -5.66 -3.32 10.71
N ALA A 211 -6.19 -3.16 11.93
CA ALA A 211 -6.56 -1.90 12.52
C ALA A 211 -6.55 -2.00 14.05
N ALA A 212 -6.31 -0.88 14.72
CA ALA A 212 -6.28 -0.75 16.18
C ALA A 212 -7.26 0.34 16.62
N TYR A 213 -8.31 -0.05 17.35
CA TYR A 213 -9.41 0.80 17.78
C TYR A 213 -9.20 1.19 19.24
N PRO A 214 -8.79 2.43 19.54
CA PRO A 214 -8.72 2.93 20.91
C PRO A 214 -10.11 3.31 21.42
N GLU A 215 -10.21 3.80 22.66
CA GLU A 215 -11.45 4.42 23.13
C GLU A 215 -11.83 5.62 22.25
N SER A 216 -13.13 5.90 22.12
CA SER A 216 -13.62 7.06 21.36
C SER A 216 -12.97 8.35 21.90
N VAL A 217 -12.51 9.19 20.98
CA VAL A 217 -11.71 10.39 21.29
C VAL A 217 -12.54 11.63 21.00
N VAL A 218 -12.38 12.66 21.83
CA VAL A 218 -12.89 14.00 21.52
C VAL A 218 -11.70 14.93 21.32
N ASP A 219 -11.56 15.43 20.10
CA ASP A 219 -10.63 16.52 19.81
C ASP A 219 -11.38 17.85 19.99
N THR A 220 -11.07 18.54 21.09
CA THR A 220 -11.68 19.82 21.43
C THR A 220 -11.21 20.97 20.57
N ALA A 221 -10.04 20.87 19.92
CA ALA A 221 -9.51 21.93 19.06
C ALA A 221 -10.29 21.98 17.74
N LEU A 222 -10.69 20.83 17.21
CA LEU A 222 -11.48 20.71 15.98
C LEU A 222 -13.00 20.57 16.21
N ASP A 223 -13.46 20.51 17.48
CA ASP A 223 -14.82 20.07 17.85
C ASP A 223 -15.22 18.80 17.07
N LEU A 224 -14.31 17.82 17.11
CA LEU A 224 -14.41 16.53 16.45
C LEU A 224 -14.61 15.43 17.48
N THR A 225 -15.59 14.57 17.24
CA THR A 225 -15.73 13.30 17.96
C THR A 225 -15.32 12.16 17.02
N ILE A 226 -14.42 11.31 17.48
CA ILE A 226 -14.06 10.06 16.79
C ILE A 226 -14.73 8.94 17.57
N ASP A 227 -15.73 8.31 16.95
CA ASP A 227 -16.56 7.29 17.59
C ASP A 227 -16.17 5.89 17.12
N TYR A 228 -15.51 5.15 18.01
CA TYR A 228 -15.13 3.74 17.87
C TYR A 228 -16.08 2.79 18.59
N SER A 229 -17.21 3.27 19.13
CA SER A 229 -18.06 2.48 20.02
C SER A 229 -18.60 1.20 19.39
N LEU A 230 -18.81 1.20 18.07
CA LEU A 230 -19.26 0.04 17.30
C LEU A 230 -18.15 -0.96 16.97
N ASN A 231 -16.88 -0.65 17.26
CA ASN A 231 -15.74 -1.56 17.03
C ASN A 231 -15.22 -2.17 18.34
N ARG A 232 -15.93 -1.95 19.45
CA ARG A 232 -15.47 -2.23 20.81
C ARG A 232 -16.57 -2.87 21.68
N PRO A 233 -17.05 -4.09 21.36
CA PRO A 233 -16.61 -4.97 20.26
C PRO A 233 -17.22 -4.60 18.91
N GLY A 234 -16.55 -5.00 17.83
CA GLY A 234 -17.09 -4.95 16.47
C GLY A 234 -17.78 -6.24 16.04
N GLU A 235 -18.15 -6.29 14.77
CA GLU A 235 -18.76 -7.47 14.13
C GLU A 235 -17.70 -8.29 13.38
N ASP A 236 -17.48 -9.52 13.84
CA ASP A 236 -16.58 -10.46 13.18
C ASP A 236 -17.08 -10.80 11.76
N GLY A 237 -16.14 -10.93 10.83
CA GLY A 237 -16.38 -11.36 9.45
C GLY A 237 -15.67 -12.67 9.13
N SER A 238 -15.91 -13.22 7.94
CA SER A 238 -15.19 -14.41 7.47
C SER A 238 -13.68 -14.16 7.31
N ALA A 239 -13.30 -12.94 6.92
CA ALA A 239 -11.93 -12.57 6.62
C ALA A 239 -11.15 -11.93 7.80
N SER A 240 -11.83 -11.57 8.88
CA SER A 240 -11.23 -10.84 10.01
C SER A 240 -12.07 -10.92 11.27
N GLU A 241 -11.41 -10.82 12.42
CA GLU A 241 -12.06 -10.91 13.74
C GLU A 241 -11.58 -9.80 14.67
N TYR A 242 -12.41 -9.43 15.63
CA TYR A 242 -12.11 -8.47 16.68
C TYR A 242 -11.51 -9.19 17.89
N VAL A 243 -10.33 -8.73 18.30
CA VAL A 243 -9.60 -9.26 19.47
C VAL A 243 -9.43 -8.14 20.49
N TYR A 244 -9.86 -8.41 21.72
CA TYR A 244 -9.72 -7.48 22.84
C TYR A 244 -8.39 -7.70 23.57
N ILE A 245 -7.52 -6.70 23.63
CA ILE A 245 -6.21 -6.78 24.30
C ILE A 245 -6.19 -5.82 25.49
N PRO A 246 -6.69 -6.23 26.67
CA PRO A 246 -6.85 -5.34 27.82
C PRO A 246 -5.51 -4.87 28.42
N THR A 247 -4.47 -5.68 28.27
CA THR A 247 -3.15 -5.50 28.92
C THR A 247 -2.09 -4.96 27.96
N ASN A 248 -2.49 -4.44 26.79
CA ASN A 248 -1.56 -3.85 25.84
C ASN A 248 -0.72 -2.76 26.54
N PRO A 249 0.62 -2.80 26.44
CA PRO A 249 1.50 -1.90 27.19
C PRO A 249 1.53 -0.47 26.63
N THR A 250 1.04 -0.26 25.41
CA THR A 250 1.04 1.03 24.71
C THR A 250 -0.26 1.78 24.95
N TRP A 251 -1.39 1.08 24.81
CA TRP A 251 -2.74 1.63 25.00
C TRP A 251 -3.59 0.70 25.85
N PRO A 252 -4.12 1.16 26.99
CA PRO A 252 -5.04 0.35 27.78
C PRO A 252 -6.34 0.13 27.01
N ASN A 253 -7.02 -0.97 27.31
CA ASN A 253 -8.36 -1.26 26.79
C ASN A 253 -8.41 -1.21 25.25
N LEU A 254 -7.54 -1.93 24.54
CA LEU A 254 -7.47 -1.87 23.08
C LEU A 254 -8.31 -2.96 22.42
N TRP A 255 -9.01 -2.63 21.34
CA TRP A 255 -9.55 -3.62 20.41
C TRP A 255 -8.77 -3.57 19.11
N VAL A 256 -8.49 -4.72 18.52
CA VAL A 256 -7.82 -4.81 17.22
C VAL A 256 -8.66 -5.65 16.26
N LYS A 257 -8.62 -5.32 14.97
CA LYS A 257 -9.13 -6.20 13.91
C LYS A 257 -7.97 -7.00 13.35
N ASN A 258 -8.11 -8.33 13.36
CA ASN A 258 -7.04 -9.31 13.13
C ASN A 258 -7.27 -10.16 11.89
N LYS A 259 -6.41 -11.18 11.69
CA LYS A 259 -6.26 -11.97 10.45
C LYS A 259 -5.79 -11.12 9.27
N ARG A 260 -4.67 -10.40 9.44
CA ARG A 260 -4.14 -9.52 8.37
C ARG A 260 -3.99 -10.27 7.04
N SER A 261 -4.47 -9.64 5.96
CA SER A 261 -4.34 -10.13 4.59
C SER A 261 -3.05 -9.59 3.96
N LYS A 262 -2.58 -10.26 2.90
CA LYS A 262 -1.61 -9.72 1.95
C LYS A 262 -2.12 -8.53 1.11
N ASP A 263 -3.42 -8.25 1.10
CA ASP A 263 -4.10 -7.21 0.29
C ASP A 263 -3.39 -5.86 0.28
N ASP A 264 -2.96 -5.39 1.45
CA ASP A 264 -2.37 -4.08 1.64
C ASP A 264 -0.84 -4.10 1.81
N MET A 265 -0.23 -5.28 1.86
CA MET A 265 1.20 -5.43 2.15
C MET A 265 2.08 -4.94 1.02
N GLY A 266 1.68 -5.11 -0.25
CA GLY A 266 2.39 -4.54 -1.39
C GLY A 266 2.49 -3.01 -1.27
N HIS A 267 1.36 -2.35 -1.00
CA HIS A 267 1.31 -0.91 -0.76
C HIS A 267 2.18 -0.47 0.41
N MET A 268 2.11 -1.19 1.54
CA MET A 268 2.86 -0.82 2.74
C MET A 268 4.36 -0.98 2.56
N LEU A 269 4.83 -2.10 1.99
CA LEU A 269 6.25 -2.33 1.71
C LEU A 269 6.80 -1.32 0.70
N ARG A 270 6.01 -0.99 -0.33
CA ARG A 270 6.35 0.07 -1.30
C ARG A 270 6.50 1.43 -0.62
N ALA A 271 5.54 1.83 0.22
CA ALA A 271 5.60 3.10 0.92
C ALA A 271 6.82 3.20 1.85
N ILE A 272 7.11 2.14 2.61
CA ILE A 272 8.31 2.09 3.47
C ILE A 272 9.58 2.25 2.64
N ALA A 273 9.63 1.63 1.46
CA ALA A 273 10.78 1.75 0.58
C ALA A 273 10.96 3.17 0.01
N GLN A 274 9.87 3.91 -0.19
CA GLN A 274 9.89 5.27 -0.72
C GLN A 274 10.26 6.34 0.31
N LEU A 275 10.20 6.04 1.62
CA LEU A 275 10.49 7.01 2.68
C LEU A 275 11.93 7.55 2.70
N ASP A 276 12.89 6.88 2.05
CA ASP A 276 14.24 7.43 1.92
C ASP A 276 14.29 8.73 1.10
N SER A 277 13.25 9.03 0.32
CA SER A 277 13.09 10.30 -0.39
C SER A 277 12.93 11.51 0.53
N CYS A 278 12.50 11.31 1.78
CA CYS A 278 12.44 12.34 2.83
C CYS A 278 13.30 12.02 4.06
N ALA A 279 14.04 10.91 4.05
CA ALA A 279 14.95 10.59 5.15
C ALA A 279 16.07 11.66 5.25
N GLY A 280 16.24 12.19 6.46
CA GLY A 280 17.11 13.33 6.75
C GLY A 280 16.44 14.70 6.61
N SER A 281 15.22 14.80 6.05
CA SER A 281 14.50 16.08 5.95
C SER A 281 13.63 16.38 7.17
N PHE A 282 13.42 15.41 8.08
CA PHE A 282 12.56 15.60 9.24
C PHE A 282 13.10 16.63 10.24
N GLY A 283 14.42 16.88 10.28
CA GLY A 283 15.03 17.82 11.21
C GLY A 283 14.90 17.46 12.70
N ASP A 284 14.33 16.28 13.02
CA ASP A 284 14.06 15.78 14.36
C ASP A 284 14.61 14.35 14.50
N ALA A 285 15.53 14.15 15.45
CA ALA A 285 16.10 12.84 15.74
C ALA A 285 15.04 11.81 16.21
N ALA A 286 13.93 12.25 16.79
CA ALA A 286 12.83 11.36 17.16
C ALA A 286 12.08 10.82 15.94
N ALA A 287 11.87 11.64 14.91
CA ALA A 287 11.27 11.18 13.65
C ALA A 287 12.19 10.17 12.93
N GLU A 288 13.51 10.40 12.92
CA GLU A 288 14.47 9.43 12.36
C GLU A 288 14.46 8.10 13.15
N ALA A 289 14.37 8.16 14.48
CA ALA A 289 14.26 6.96 15.31
C ALA A 289 12.95 6.19 15.05
N GLU A 290 11.85 6.90 14.77
CA GLU A 290 10.58 6.27 14.37
C GLU A 290 10.67 5.62 12.98
N LEU A 291 11.39 6.21 12.03
CA LEU A 291 11.64 5.57 10.73
C LEU A 291 12.40 4.25 10.89
N ILE A 292 13.44 4.25 11.73
CA ILE A 292 14.21 3.05 12.08
C ILE A 292 13.31 2.02 12.76
N GLU A 293 12.49 2.41 13.75
CA GLU A 293 11.59 1.48 14.44
C GLU A 293 10.54 0.89 13.50
N MET A 294 9.95 1.71 12.61
CA MET A 294 9.02 1.21 11.59
C MET A 294 9.70 0.17 10.71
N ARG A 295 10.91 0.44 10.21
CA ARG A 295 11.66 -0.53 9.42
C ARG A 295 11.94 -1.81 10.21
N ARG A 296 12.36 -1.69 11.48
CA ARG A 296 12.64 -2.85 12.34
C ARG A 296 11.45 -3.78 12.46
N LEU A 297 10.27 -3.21 12.72
CA LEU A 297 9.03 -3.97 12.89
C LEU A 297 8.63 -4.70 11.60
N TYR A 298 8.78 -4.06 10.44
CA TYR A 298 8.42 -4.66 9.15
C TYR A 298 9.47 -5.63 8.64
N GLN A 299 10.76 -5.39 8.89
CA GLN A 299 11.82 -6.38 8.67
C GLN A 299 11.54 -7.64 9.50
N GLY A 300 11.23 -7.49 10.78
CA GLY A 300 10.91 -8.62 11.66
C GLY A 300 9.64 -9.35 11.25
N TRP A 301 8.58 -8.62 10.89
CA TRP A 301 7.35 -9.22 10.36
C TRP A 301 7.64 -10.00 9.07
N SER A 302 8.39 -9.43 8.13
CA SER A 302 8.71 -10.09 6.88
C SER A 302 9.57 -11.34 7.06
N ARG A 303 10.57 -11.31 7.97
CA ARG A 303 11.36 -12.51 8.33
C ARG A 303 10.46 -13.60 8.91
N ARG A 304 9.55 -13.22 9.81
CA ARG A 304 8.60 -14.15 10.40
C ARG A 304 7.72 -14.80 9.34
N VAL A 305 7.15 -14.02 8.42
CA VAL A 305 6.33 -14.58 7.32
C VAL A 305 7.12 -15.61 6.54
N GLU A 306 8.38 -15.36 6.21
CA GLU A 306 9.24 -16.33 5.54
C GLU A 306 9.50 -17.59 6.40
N ASP A 307 9.84 -17.41 7.68
CA ASP A 307 10.09 -18.50 8.64
C ASP A 307 8.85 -19.37 8.89
N ASP A 308 7.68 -18.75 8.88
CA ASP A 308 6.36 -19.36 9.00
C ASP A 308 5.87 -19.95 7.66
N ARG A 309 6.80 -20.24 6.74
CA ARG A 309 6.55 -20.83 5.40
C ARG A 309 5.56 -20.02 4.58
N TRP A 310 5.73 -18.70 4.58
CA TRP A 310 4.91 -17.72 3.89
C TRP A 310 3.51 -17.50 4.45
N GLY A 311 3.25 -17.97 5.67
CA GLY A 311 2.03 -17.68 6.42
C GLY A 311 2.13 -16.40 7.25
N ILE A 312 1.05 -15.63 7.30
CA ILE A 312 0.92 -14.41 8.09
C ILE A 312 0.29 -14.77 9.44
N ALA A 313 1.12 -14.83 10.47
CA ALA A 313 0.64 -15.09 11.83
C ALA A 313 -0.22 -13.93 12.38
N THR A 314 -1.18 -14.27 13.23
CA THR A 314 -2.11 -13.36 13.92
C THR A 314 -2.36 -13.84 15.36
N LEU A 315 -3.08 -13.02 16.15
CA LEU A 315 -3.67 -13.46 17.42
C LEU A 315 -5.13 -13.88 17.24
N THR A 316 -5.53 -14.92 17.94
CA THR A 316 -6.93 -15.31 18.17
C THR A 316 -7.58 -14.46 19.26
N GLN A 317 -8.90 -14.58 19.43
CA GLN A 317 -9.64 -13.98 20.56
C GLN A 317 -9.14 -14.42 21.94
N ASP A 318 -8.54 -15.62 22.04
CA ASP A 318 -7.91 -16.15 23.26
C ASP A 318 -6.43 -15.74 23.41
N HIS A 319 -5.95 -14.82 22.56
CA HIS A 319 -4.57 -14.32 22.52
C HIS A 319 -3.51 -15.38 22.18
N GLU A 320 -3.92 -16.49 21.58
CA GLU A 320 -3.02 -17.49 21.03
C GLU A 320 -2.53 -17.04 19.65
N VAL A 321 -1.26 -17.32 19.35
CA VAL A 321 -0.70 -17.07 18.02
C VAL A 321 -1.11 -18.20 17.10
N THR A 322 -1.64 -17.85 15.94
CA THR A 322 -2.01 -18.81 14.90
C THR A 322 -1.69 -18.26 13.51
N ILE A 323 -1.61 -19.15 12.52
CA ILE A 323 -1.60 -18.79 11.11
C ILE A 323 -2.97 -19.20 10.55
N PRO A 324 -3.82 -18.24 10.12
CA PRO A 324 -5.14 -18.55 9.56
C PRO A 324 -5.00 -19.49 8.35
N GLY A 325 -5.98 -20.38 8.13
CA GLY A 325 -5.96 -21.33 7.01
C GLY A 325 -6.43 -20.73 5.68
N GLU A 326 -6.97 -19.51 5.73
CA GLU A 326 -7.52 -18.75 4.62
C GLU A 326 -6.40 -18.30 3.65
N THR A 327 -6.64 -18.39 2.34
CA THR A 327 -5.63 -18.11 1.30
C THR A 327 -5.06 -16.69 1.33
N LEU A 328 -5.81 -15.73 1.86
CA LEU A 328 -5.37 -14.34 2.02
C LEU A 328 -4.29 -14.17 3.11
N ALA A 329 -4.17 -15.12 4.03
CA ALA A 329 -3.12 -15.14 5.05
C ALA A 329 -1.84 -15.86 4.59
N HIS A 330 -1.77 -16.30 3.34
CA HIS A 330 -0.61 -17.03 2.80
C HIS A 330 -0.15 -16.42 1.48
N PHE A 331 1.16 -16.31 1.29
CA PHE A 331 1.71 -16.13 -0.05
C PHE A 331 1.85 -17.48 -0.74
N VAL A 332 1.36 -17.57 -1.98
CA VAL A 332 1.27 -18.83 -2.73
C VAL A 332 2.14 -18.76 -3.97
N ASP A 333 3.20 -19.57 -3.98
CA ASP A 333 4.14 -19.67 -5.10
C ASP A 333 3.74 -20.72 -6.14
N VAL A 334 2.50 -20.64 -6.62
CA VAL A 334 2.03 -21.50 -7.71
C VAL A 334 2.27 -20.78 -9.03
N SER A 335 3.07 -21.39 -9.91
CA SER A 335 3.33 -20.88 -11.26
C SER A 335 3.76 -19.41 -11.31
N ASN A 336 4.60 -18.96 -10.36
CA ASN A 336 5.12 -17.59 -10.29
C ASN A 336 4.06 -16.51 -10.05
N ILE A 337 2.82 -16.86 -9.65
CA ILE A 337 1.72 -15.89 -9.52
C ILE A 337 2.04 -14.82 -8.46
N GLU A 338 2.44 -15.22 -7.25
CA GLU A 338 2.72 -14.29 -6.15
C GLU A 338 4.23 -14.13 -5.88
N CYS A 339 5.08 -14.48 -6.85
CA CYS A 339 6.52 -14.50 -6.64
C CYS A 339 7.06 -13.12 -6.23
N THR A 340 6.59 -12.04 -6.87
CA THR A 340 7.00 -10.67 -6.50
C THR A 340 6.59 -10.31 -5.08
N GLY A 341 5.48 -10.83 -4.56
CA GLY A 341 5.08 -10.65 -3.17
C GLY A 341 6.03 -11.34 -2.21
N ILE A 342 6.37 -12.60 -2.51
CA ILE A 342 7.34 -13.36 -1.74
C ILE A 342 8.73 -12.71 -1.80
N LEU A 343 9.14 -12.24 -2.97
CA LEU A 343 10.40 -11.54 -3.18
C LEU A 343 10.43 -10.21 -2.39
N ALA A 344 9.36 -9.41 -2.41
CA ALA A 344 9.28 -8.18 -1.64
C ALA A 344 9.39 -8.45 -0.13
N VAL A 345 8.65 -9.44 0.38
CA VAL A 345 8.76 -9.87 1.79
C VAL A 345 10.20 -10.28 2.11
N ARG A 346 10.83 -11.11 1.29
CA ARG A 346 12.22 -11.54 1.52
C ARG A 346 13.22 -10.38 1.45
N LEU A 347 13.11 -9.48 0.47
CA LEU A 347 13.97 -8.30 0.36
C LEU A 347 13.82 -7.39 1.57
N MET A 348 12.60 -7.19 2.07
CA MET A 348 12.39 -6.44 3.31
C MET A 348 13.00 -7.17 4.51
N GLY A 349 12.71 -8.46 4.69
CA GLY A 349 13.12 -9.22 5.87
C GLY A 349 14.63 -9.51 5.91
N ARG A 350 15.15 -10.17 4.87
CA ARG A 350 16.53 -10.69 4.81
C ARG A 350 17.49 -9.79 4.07
N GLN A 351 17.00 -8.70 3.46
CA GLN A 351 17.83 -7.75 2.71
C GLN A 351 18.59 -8.40 1.53
N ASN A 352 18.04 -9.46 0.96
CA ASN A 352 18.57 -10.14 -0.24
C ASN A 352 17.48 -10.97 -0.94
N ALA A 353 17.62 -11.20 -2.23
CA ALA A 353 16.70 -12.03 -3.01
C ALA A 353 16.85 -13.55 -2.73
N GLY A 354 17.97 -13.97 -2.14
CA GLY A 354 18.30 -15.39 -1.96
C GLY A 354 18.40 -16.11 -3.30
N GLY A 355 17.78 -17.29 -3.39
CA GLY A 355 17.67 -18.07 -4.63
C GLY A 355 16.39 -17.80 -5.42
N ARG A 356 15.61 -16.78 -5.07
CA ARG A 356 14.31 -16.52 -5.69
C ARG A 356 14.47 -15.65 -6.94
N ASP A 357 14.06 -16.21 -8.08
CA ASP A 357 14.06 -15.53 -9.38
C ASP A 357 12.61 -15.43 -9.87
N CYS A 358 12.07 -14.21 -9.83
CA CYS A 358 10.72 -13.93 -10.32
C CYS A 358 10.70 -13.45 -11.77
N GLY A 359 11.84 -13.49 -12.47
CA GLY A 359 11.99 -12.92 -13.80
C GLY A 359 11.77 -11.41 -13.79
N ASP A 360 11.04 -10.91 -14.78
CA ASP A 360 10.60 -9.51 -14.87
C ASP A 360 9.43 -9.18 -13.95
N GLY A 361 8.99 -10.10 -13.09
CA GLY A 361 7.88 -9.86 -12.16
C GLY A 361 6.49 -9.91 -12.81
N ILE A 362 6.39 -10.33 -14.08
CA ILE A 362 5.11 -10.65 -14.74
C ILE A 362 4.91 -12.17 -14.68
N GLY A 363 3.86 -12.60 -13.97
CA GLY A 363 3.49 -14.02 -13.92
C GLY A 363 2.77 -14.50 -15.19
N PRO A 364 2.84 -15.79 -15.55
CA PRO A 364 2.19 -16.36 -16.73
C PRO A 364 0.65 -16.25 -16.70
N VAL A 365 0.06 -16.07 -15.53
CA VAL A 365 -1.40 -15.86 -15.37
C VAL A 365 -1.79 -14.42 -15.73
N GLU A 366 -0.86 -13.47 -15.63
CA GLU A 366 -1.06 -12.10 -16.11
C GLU A 366 -1.03 -12.00 -17.64
N GLU A 367 -0.77 -13.08 -18.38
CA GLU A 367 -0.95 -13.12 -19.83
C GLU A 367 -2.41 -13.45 -20.22
N GLY A 368 -3.27 -13.83 -19.25
CA GLY A 368 -4.69 -14.19 -19.41
C GLY A 368 -5.67 -13.30 -18.63
N LEU A 369 -5.29 -12.04 -18.41
CA LEU A 369 -5.80 -11.04 -17.45
C LEU A 369 -7.32 -11.02 -17.17
N ASP A 370 -8.19 -11.30 -18.12
CA ASP A 370 -9.61 -10.95 -18.01
C ASP A 370 -10.37 -11.67 -16.89
N GLU A 371 -9.87 -12.81 -16.40
CA GLU A 371 -10.55 -13.65 -15.41
C GLU A 371 -10.14 -13.36 -13.94
N ILE A 372 -9.05 -12.62 -13.71
CA ILE A 372 -8.61 -12.25 -12.36
C ILE A 372 -9.41 -11.04 -11.87
N ARG A 373 -10.00 -11.12 -10.66
CA ARG A 373 -10.68 -9.98 -10.03
C ARG A 373 -9.75 -8.77 -9.87
N GLY A 374 -10.27 -7.57 -10.08
CA GLY A 374 -9.47 -6.32 -10.02
C GLY A 374 -8.67 -6.15 -8.72
N SER A 375 -9.26 -6.48 -7.57
CA SER A 375 -8.58 -6.43 -6.27
C SER A 375 -7.34 -7.34 -6.23
N ASN A 376 -7.41 -8.55 -6.77
CA ASN A 376 -6.28 -9.47 -6.82
C ASN A 376 -5.18 -8.97 -7.77
N MET A 377 -5.55 -8.35 -8.89
CA MET A 377 -4.56 -7.72 -9.76
C MET A 377 -3.87 -6.53 -9.10
N GLN A 378 -4.57 -5.77 -8.27
CA GLN A 378 -3.96 -4.69 -7.50
C GLN A 378 -2.90 -5.23 -6.53
N ILE A 379 -3.14 -6.38 -5.90
CA ILE A 379 -2.16 -7.07 -5.05
C ILE A 379 -0.90 -7.41 -5.85
N LEU A 380 -1.03 -8.05 -7.02
CA LEU A 380 0.11 -8.42 -7.87
C LEU A 380 0.91 -7.20 -8.35
N ARG A 381 0.20 -6.15 -8.78
CA ARG A 381 0.81 -4.89 -9.24
C ARG A 381 1.61 -4.22 -8.14
N THR A 382 1.03 -4.08 -6.96
CA THR A 382 1.65 -3.35 -5.85
C THR A 382 2.81 -4.12 -5.23
N PHE A 383 2.78 -5.46 -5.23
CA PHE A 383 3.95 -6.25 -4.87
C PHE A 383 5.08 -6.18 -5.91
N HIS A 384 4.75 -6.06 -7.20
CA HIS A 384 5.77 -5.80 -8.22
C HIS A 384 6.44 -4.44 -7.97
N GLU A 385 5.66 -3.37 -7.73
CA GLU A 385 6.19 -2.06 -7.35
C GLU A 385 7.05 -2.12 -6.08
N ALA A 386 6.60 -2.82 -5.05
CA ALA A 386 7.34 -3.00 -3.80
C ALA A 386 8.67 -3.74 -4.02
N ALA A 387 8.66 -4.83 -4.79
CA ALA A 387 9.86 -5.62 -5.09
C ALA A 387 10.90 -4.78 -5.86
N ALA A 388 10.48 -3.99 -6.85
CA ALA A 388 11.39 -3.11 -7.59
C ALA A 388 12.05 -2.06 -6.69
N ASN A 389 11.25 -1.42 -5.83
CA ASN A 389 11.75 -0.43 -4.86
C ASN A 389 12.70 -1.04 -3.84
N LEU A 390 12.35 -2.19 -3.27
CA LEU A 390 13.20 -2.87 -2.29
C LEU A 390 14.50 -3.39 -2.93
N ALA A 391 14.47 -3.86 -4.18
CA ALA A 391 15.68 -4.24 -4.91
C ALA A 391 16.64 -3.06 -5.08
N LEU A 392 16.12 -1.86 -5.37
CA LEU A 392 16.92 -0.62 -5.42
C LEU A 392 17.53 -0.29 -4.05
N LEU A 393 16.75 -0.39 -2.96
CA LEU A 393 17.25 -0.16 -1.60
C LEU A 393 18.32 -1.16 -1.17
N MET A 394 18.25 -2.39 -1.66
CA MET A 394 19.25 -3.43 -1.36
C MET A 394 20.49 -3.34 -2.26
N ASN A 395 20.58 -2.32 -3.14
CA ASN A 395 21.60 -2.18 -4.19
C ASN A 395 21.70 -3.38 -5.14
N ASP A 396 20.61 -4.11 -5.35
CA ASP A 396 20.55 -5.20 -6.33
C ASP A 396 20.18 -4.63 -7.70
N GLY A 397 21.14 -3.94 -8.33
CA GLY A 397 20.95 -3.26 -9.62
C GLY A 397 20.41 -4.17 -10.73
N PRO A 398 20.95 -5.39 -10.95
CA PRO A 398 20.42 -6.32 -11.94
C PRO A 398 18.95 -6.70 -11.70
N LEU A 399 18.59 -7.08 -10.46
CA LEU A 399 17.21 -7.43 -10.13
C LEU A 399 16.27 -6.24 -10.25
N ALA A 400 16.67 -5.08 -9.71
CA ALA A 400 15.90 -3.85 -9.80
C ALA A 400 15.61 -3.48 -11.26
N ARG A 401 16.63 -3.54 -12.13
CA ARG A 401 16.45 -3.26 -13.56
C ARG A 401 15.46 -4.22 -14.20
N GLN A 402 15.57 -5.51 -13.92
CA GLN A 402 14.69 -6.54 -14.49
C GLN A 402 13.22 -6.31 -14.11
N LEU A 403 12.96 -5.98 -12.83
CA LEU A 403 11.61 -5.66 -12.35
C LEU A 403 11.08 -4.34 -12.93
N LEU A 404 11.92 -3.30 -13.07
CA LEU A 404 11.50 -2.06 -13.72
C LEU A 404 11.16 -2.26 -15.20
N GLU A 405 11.89 -3.12 -15.92
CA GLU A 405 11.59 -3.51 -17.29
C GLU A 405 10.26 -4.27 -17.41
N GLY A 406 9.92 -5.10 -16.42
CA GLY A 406 8.61 -5.74 -16.35
C GLY A 406 7.47 -4.77 -16.00
N LEU A 407 7.66 -3.84 -15.07
CA LEU A 407 6.68 -2.79 -14.80
C LEU A 407 6.38 -1.99 -16.07
N ALA A 408 7.42 -1.57 -16.81
CA ALA A 408 7.27 -0.91 -18.10
C ALA A 408 6.47 -1.75 -19.11
N THR A 409 6.76 -3.05 -19.22
CA THR A 409 6.01 -3.97 -20.08
C THR A 409 4.53 -4.03 -19.70
N ARG A 410 4.23 -4.09 -18.40
CA ARG A 410 2.85 -4.07 -17.90
C ARG A 410 2.13 -2.77 -18.24
N LEU A 411 2.82 -1.62 -18.12
CA LEU A 411 2.27 -0.31 -18.51
C LEU A 411 1.92 -0.28 -20.00
N ASP A 412 2.82 -0.76 -20.86
CA ASP A 412 2.62 -0.79 -22.31
C ASP A 412 1.42 -1.68 -22.68
N VAL A 413 1.30 -2.87 -22.11
CA VAL A 413 0.17 -3.79 -22.37
C VAL A 413 -1.17 -3.18 -21.97
N ILE A 414 -1.27 -2.56 -20.78
CA ILE A 414 -2.51 -1.95 -20.32
C ILE A 414 -2.84 -0.71 -21.17
N MET A 415 -1.85 0.11 -21.52
CA MET A 415 -2.03 1.29 -22.37
C MET A 415 -2.55 0.90 -23.76
N ASP A 416 -1.94 -0.10 -24.40
CA ASP A 416 -2.35 -0.59 -25.72
C ASP A 416 -3.83 -1.02 -25.72
N ARG A 417 -4.28 -1.65 -24.64
CA ARG A 417 -5.68 -2.07 -24.45
C ARG A 417 -6.63 -0.88 -24.27
N TYR A 418 -6.26 0.14 -23.50
CA TYR A 418 -7.02 1.38 -23.42
C TYR A 418 -7.14 2.07 -24.78
N GLU A 419 -6.05 2.15 -25.55
CA GLU A 419 -6.03 2.79 -26.87
C GLU A 419 -6.84 2.00 -27.90
N ALA A 420 -6.90 0.67 -27.78
CA ALA A 420 -7.74 -0.20 -28.59
C ALA A 420 -9.24 -0.11 -28.25
N GLY A 421 -9.61 0.58 -27.17
CA GLY A 421 -10.99 0.66 -26.68
C GLY A 421 -11.47 -0.63 -25.99
N ASP A 422 -10.55 -1.49 -25.56
CA ASP A 422 -10.80 -2.74 -24.83
C ASP A 422 -9.99 -2.76 -23.53
N PRO A 423 -10.27 -1.84 -22.58
CA PRO A 423 -9.52 -1.76 -21.33
C PRO A 423 -9.66 -3.06 -20.52
N PRO A 424 -8.62 -3.49 -19.79
CA PRO A 424 -8.71 -4.69 -18.97
C PRO A 424 -9.85 -4.59 -17.94
N PRO A 425 -10.70 -5.63 -17.78
CA PRO A 425 -11.80 -5.60 -16.81
C PRO A 425 -11.31 -5.56 -15.35
N ASN A 426 -10.02 -5.84 -15.14
CA ASN A 426 -9.34 -5.90 -13.86
C ASN A 426 -8.39 -4.69 -13.63
N ALA A 427 -8.52 -3.65 -14.44
CA ALA A 427 -7.80 -2.40 -14.29
C ALA A 427 -8.79 -1.27 -14.59
N ASN A 428 -9.41 -0.70 -13.56
CA ASN A 428 -10.15 0.53 -13.78
C ASN A 428 -9.15 1.69 -14.00
N VAL A 429 -9.67 2.85 -14.44
CA VAL A 429 -8.82 4.01 -14.78
C VAL A 429 -8.00 4.48 -13.57
N GLY A 430 -8.57 4.46 -12.37
CA GLY A 430 -7.87 4.77 -11.11
C GLY A 430 -6.75 3.80 -10.81
N ASP A 431 -6.99 2.50 -10.95
CA ASP A 431 -5.97 1.46 -10.73
C ASP A 431 -4.79 1.64 -11.69
N PHE A 432 -5.06 1.99 -12.95
CA PHE A 432 -4.01 2.21 -13.94
C PHE A 432 -3.25 3.53 -13.71
N ALA A 433 -3.95 4.59 -13.31
CA ALA A 433 -3.30 5.84 -12.91
C ALA A 433 -2.36 5.61 -11.71
N ALA A 434 -2.82 4.88 -10.69
CA ALA A 434 -1.98 4.50 -9.55
C ALA A 434 -0.75 3.69 -10.01
N LEU A 435 -0.92 2.67 -10.86
CA LEU A 435 0.19 1.88 -11.39
C LEU A 435 1.22 2.75 -12.13
N LEU A 436 0.77 3.69 -12.97
CA LEU A 436 1.64 4.61 -13.69
C LEU A 436 2.43 5.53 -12.74
N ILE A 437 1.76 6.13 -11.76
CA ILE A 437 2.36 7.04 -10.78
C ILE A 437 3.44 6.30 -9.96
N HIS A 438 3.06 5.15 -9.39
CA HIS A 438 3.92 4.40 -8.48
C HIS A 438 5.08 3.70 -9.21
N SER A 439 4.87 3.25 -10.45
CA SER A 439 5.96 2.75 -11.30
C SER A 439 6.95 3.84 -11.68
N ALA A 440 6.47 5.05 -12.00
CA ALA A 440 7.34 6.20 -12.29
C ALA A 440 8.17 6.59 -11.05
N ASN A 441 7.54 6.60 -9.87
CA ASN A 441 8.21 6.86 -8.60
C ASN A 441 9.24 5.77 -8.24
N ALA A 442 9.06 4.54 -8.72
CA ALA A 442 10.05 3.46 -8.60
C ALA A 442 11.22 3.57 -9.62
N GLY A 443 11.11 4.45 -10.62
CA GLY A 443 12.16 4.69 -11.62
C GLY A 443 11.89 4.14 -13.02
N VAL A 444 10.64 3.75 -13.33
CA VAL A 444 10.24 3.48 -14.71
C VAL A 444 10.22 4.80 -15.50
N PRO A 445 10.98 4.92 -16.61
CA PRO A 445 10.97 6.12 -17.42
C PRO A 445 9.68 6.17 -18.25
N LEU A 446 8.75 7.04 -17.88
CA LEU A 446 7.51 7.20 -18.65
C LEU A 446 7.80 7.76 -20.06
N THR A 447 7.04 7.27 -21.02
CA THR A 447 6.97 7.76 -22.40
C THR A 447 6.04 8.97 -22.51
N SER A 448 6.11 9.72 -23.61
CA SER A 448 5.22 10.86 -23.86
C SER A 448 3.75 10.45 -23.94
N ARG A 449 3.48 9.21 -24.38
CA ARG A 449 2.16 8.57 -24.43
C ARG A 449 1.56 8.43 -23.03
N GLU A 450 2.33 7.86 -22.11
CA GLU A 450 1.94 7.65 -20.72
C GLU A 450 1.77 8.99 -19.98
N VAL A 451 2.70 9.94 -20.19
CA VAL A 451 2.60 11.30 -19.62
C VAL A 451 1.34 12.00 -20.09
N ARG A 452 1.04 11.98 -21.40
CA ARG A 452 -0.19 12.61 -21.94
C ARG A 452 -1.45 11.95 -21.42
N TRP A 453 -1.42 10.62 -21.23
CA TRP A 453 -2.55 9.92 -20.62
C TRP A 453 -2.79 10.40 -19.19
N LEU A 454 -1.74 10.51 -18.35
CA LEU A 454 -1.86 11.04 -16.99
C LEU A 454 -2.27 12.52 -16.98
N HIS A 455 -1.77 13.34 -17.91
CA HIS A 455 -2.17 14.74 -18.05
C HIS A 455 -3.67 14.88 -18.27
N ALA A 456 -4.27 14.01 -19.10
CA ALA A 456 -5.72 13.98 -19.27
C ALA A 456 -6.47 13.60 -17.98
N ARG A 457 -5.91 12.71 -17.15
CA ARG A 457 -6.49 12.37 -15.83
C ARG A 457 -6.36 13.51 -14.82
N ILE A 458 -5.26 14.28 -14.87
CA ILE A 458 -5.09 15.49 -14.07
C ILE A 458 -6.13 16.55 -14.46
N ASP A 459 -6.39 16.73 -15.76
CA ASP A 459 -7.44 17.64 -16.24
C ASP A 459 -8.84 17.22 -15.75
N GLU A 460 -9.13 15.91 -15.75
CA GLU A 460 -10.38 15.37 -15.22
C GLU A 460 -10.47 15.51 -13.68
N ALA A 461 -9.37 15.29 -12.97
CA ALA A 461 -9.27 15.51 -11.53
C ALA A 461 -9.51 16.99 -11.20
N HIS A 462 -8.92 17.91 -11.96
CA HIS A 462 -9.15 19.35 -11.83
C HIS A 462 -10.64 19.70 -11.95
N ALA A 463 -11.30 19.20 -13.01
CA ALA A 463 -12.71 19.47 -13.23
C ALA A 463 -13.63 18.88 -12.13
N THR A 464 -13.29 17.70 -11.60
CA THR A 464 -14.16 16.96 -10.66
C THR A 464 -13.92 17.36 -9.19
N TYR A 465 -12.67 17.42 -8.74
CA TYR A 465 -12.32 17.80 -7.37
C TYR A 465 -12.62 19.27 -7.08
N LEU A 466 -12.54 20.16 -8.07
CA LEU A 466 -12.83 21.59 -7.89
C LEU A 466 -14.26 21.97 -8.29
N ALA A 467 -15.11 20.99 -8.59
CA ALA A 467 -16.52 21.26 -8.85
C ALA A 467 -17.17 21.91 -7.60
N PRO A 468 -18.01 22.96 -7.76
CA PRO A 468 -18.64 23.63 -6.62
C PRO A 468 -19.38 22.69 -5.66
N ALA A 469 -19.98 21.61 -6.19
CA ALA A 469 -20.68 20.60 -5.41
C ALA A 469 -19.75 19.75 -4.52
N ALA A 470 -18.47 19.63 -4.88
CA ALA A 470 -17.48 18.89 -4.11
C ALA A 470 -16.90 19.74 -2.96
N MET A 471 -16.94 21.06 -3.01
CA MET A 471 -16.20 21.92 -2.08
C MET A 471 -16.56 21.74 -0.59
N ALA A 472 -17.82 21.40 -0.29
CA ALA A 472 -18.24 21.12 1.08
C ALA A 472 -17.51 19.91 1.70
N GLN A 473 -17.10 18.96 0.85
CA GLN A 473 -16.37 17.75 1.22
C GLN A 473 -14.99 18.07 1.83
N TYR A 474 -14.34 19.16 1.43
CA TYR A 474 -12.99 19.55 1.88
C TYR A 474 -12.99 20.58 3.01
N ARG A 475 -14.17 21.01 3.43
CA ARG A 475 -14.41 22.13 4.35
C ARG A 475 -15.38 21.74 5.45
N ILE A 476 -15.37 20.47 5.85
CA ILE A 476 -16.36 19.93 6.80
C ILE A 476 -16.38 20.70 8.13
N PHE A 477 -15.24 21.25 8.56
CA PHE A 477 -15.12 22.07 9.77
C PHE A 477 -15.53 23.54 9.60
N ASP A 478 -15.68 24.05 8.37
CA ASP A 478 -16.09 25.44 8.15
C ASP A 478 -17.53 25.65 8.63
N ALA A 479 -17.79 26.73 9.38
CA ALA A 479 -19.13 27.03 9.91
C ALA A 479 -20.21 27.18 8.81
N SER A 480 -19.81 27.51 7.58
CA SER A 480 -20.70 27.61 6.42
C SER A 480 -21.07 26.26 5.78
N THR A 481 -20.32 25.20 6.07
CA THR A 481 -20.61 23.86 5.53
C THR A 481 -21.85 23.32 6.22
N PRO A 482 -22.91 22.97 5.47
CA PRO A 482 -24.17 22.49 6.04
C PRO A 482 -24.01 21.27 6.95
N ASP A 483 -24.98 21.06 7.83
CA ASP A 483 -25.11 19.76 8.51
C ASP A 483 -25.45 18.68 7.48
N GLY A 484 -24.94 17.47 7.68
CA GLY A 484 -25.12 16.36 6.74
C GLY A 484 -24.10 15.24 6.90
N GLU A 485 -24.17 14.28 6.00
CA GLU A 485 -23.19 13.20 5.86
C GLU A 485 -22.26 13.48 4.69
N TYR A 486 -20.99 13.15 4.89
CA TYR A 486 -19.89 13.40 3.97
C TYR A 486 -19.05 12.12 3.84
N LEU A 487 -18.37 11.99 2.71
CA LEU A 487 -17.45 10.87 2.51
C LEU A 487 -16.22 11.03 3.43
N TYR A 488 -15.67 9.95 3.97
CA TYR A 488 -14.37 10.03 4.63
C TYR A 488 -13.20 10.06 3.64
N GLU A 489 -13.33 9.36 2.53
CA GLU A 489 -12.40 9.46 1.41
C GLU A 489 -13.14 10.11 0.24
N PRO A 490 -12.80 11.36 -0.14
CA PRO A 490 -13.36 11.95 -1.34
C PRO A 490 -13.03 11.04 -2.53
N SER A 491 -14.05 10.60 -3.26
CA SER A 491 -13.86 9.73 -4.43
C SER A 491 -14.28 10.46 -5.68
N GLN A 492 -13.43 10.41 -6.70
CA GLN A 492 -13.70 10.89 -8.05
C GLN A 492 -13.20 9.83 -9.04
N PRO A 493 -13.76 9.77 -10.25
CA PRO A 493 -13.18 8.92 -11.28
C PRO A 493 -11.73 9.36 -11.56
N ASN A 494 -10.90 8.41 -12.01
CA ASN A 494 -9.60 8.63 -12.67
C ASN A 494 -8.36 8.70 -11.79
N ILE A 495 -8.28 9.64 -10.83
CA ILE A 495 -7.19 9.66 -9.84
C ILE A 495 -7.82 9.64 -8.46
N ASP A 496 -7.56 8.56 -7.73
CA ASP A 496 -8.01 8.41 -6.36
C ASP A 496 -7.40 9.52 -5.49
N PHE A 497 -8.18 10.06 -4.55
CA PHE A 497 -7.73 11.16 -3.69
C PHE A 497 -6.43 10.80 -2.95
N LYS A 498 -6.32 9.55 -2.46
CA LYS A 498 -5.13 9.06 -1.78
C LYS A 498 -3.85 9.10 -2.62
N ASP A 499 -3.96 9.10 -3.95
CA ASP A 499 -2.81 9.11 -4.88
C ASP A 499 -2.46 10.52 -5.40
N LEU A 500 -3.25 11.55 -5.09
CA LEU A 500 -2.96 12.93 -5.52
C LEU A 500 -1.60 13.43 -5.02
N GLY A 501 -1.24 13.11 -3.76
CA GLY A 501 0.07 13.46 -3.21
C GLY A 501 1.22 12.67 -3.83
N ALA A 502 0.98 11.43 -4.25
CA ALA A 502 2.01 10.56 -4.83
C ALA A 502 2.55 11.07 -6.18
N LEU A 503 1.78 11.90 -6.90
CA LEU A 503 2.24 12.59 -8.12
C LEU A 503 3.46 13.49 -7.88
N LEU A 504 3.63 14.03 -6.66
CA LEU A 504 4.82 14.82 -6.29
C LEU A 504 6.12 14.00 -6.39
N GLY A 505 6.03 12.67 -6.33
CA GLY A 505 7.15 11.76 -6.51
C GLY A 505 7.84 11.95 -7.87
N SER A 506 7.16 12.47 -8.89
CA SER A 506 7.79 12.81 -10.18
C SER A 506 8.84 13.91 -10.08
N CYS A 507 8.94 14.61 -8.95
CA CYS A 507 9.90 15.67 -8.67
C CYS A 507 10.73 15.46 -7.39
N ALA A 508 10.36 14.46 -6.58
CA ALA A 508 10.87 14.25 -5.24
C ALA A 508 11.36 12.81 -4.98
N SER A 509 10.91 11.82 -5.76
CA SER A 509 11.37 10.45 -5.59
C SER A 509 12.87 10.39 -5.84
N GLN A 510 13.59 9.74 -4.92
CA GLN A 510 15.02 9.48 -5.09
C GLN A 510 15.34 8.61 -6.31
N TYR A 511 14.37 7.84 -6.81
CA TYR A 511 14.55 6.97 -7.98
C TYR A 511 13.97 7.56 -9.26
N GLN A 512 13.67 8.86 -9.28
CA GLN A 512 13.24 9.54 -10.49
C GLN A 512 14.21 9.24 -11.64
N ASN A 513 13.69 8.68 -12.73
CA ASN A 513 14.50 8.35 -13.89
C ASN A 513 14.68 9.58 -14.79
N PRO A 514 15.91 10.10 -14.98
CA PRO A 514 16.15 11.30 -15.79
C PRO A 514 15.87 11.09 -17.29
N ASN A 515 15.76 9.84 -17.76
CA ASN A 515 15.44 9.52 -19.14
C ASN A 515 13.92 9.47 -19.41
N GLY A 516 13.09 9.48 -18.36
CA GLY A 516 11.65 9.57 -18.48
C GLY A 516 11.19 10.95 -18.95
N ARG A 517 10.02 11.02 -19.56
CA ARG A 517 9.39 12.29 -19.89
C ARG A 517 8.84 12.93 -18.62
N PRO A 518 9.04 14.25 -18.42
CA PRO A 518 8.61 14.91 -17.20
C PRO A 518 7.09 14.88 -17.10
N LEU A 519 6.58 14.39 -15.98
CA LEU A 519 5.15 14.40 -15.67
C LEU A 519 4.69 15.79 -15.22
N LEU A 520 5.53 16.48 -14.43
CA LEU A 520 5.27 17.82 -13.92
C LEU A 520 6.49 18.73 -14.18
N ASP A 521 6.27 20.04 -14.24
CA ASP A 521 7.33 21.06 -14.19
C ASP A 521 7.83 21.16 -12.75
N CYS A 522 8.95 20.50 -12.45
CA CYS A 522 9.46 20.40 -11.09
C CYS A 522 9.96 21.72 -10.51
N ASP A 523 10.34 22.69 -11.33
CA ASP A 523 10.71 24.02 -10.85
C ASP A 523 9.48 24.78 -10.36
N ARG A 524 8.35 24.62 -11.07
CA ARG A 524 7.05 25.15 -10.60
C ARG A 524 6.56 24.45 -9.35
N VAL A 525 6.66 23.12 -9.27
CA VAL A 525 6.26 22.37 -8.08
C VAL A 525 7.04 22.85 -6.84
N ARG A 526 8.36 23.01 -6.95
CA ARG A 526 9.21 23.50 -5.84
C ARG A 526 8.92 24.95 -5.46
N ALA A 527 8.40 25.77 -6.36
CA ALA A 527 8.08 27.18 -6.12
C ALA A 527 6.63 27.41 -5.64
N ALA A 528 5.82 26.35 -5.54
CA ALA A 528 4.38 26.46 -5.27
C ALA A 528 4.05 26.79 -3.80
N ARG A 529 4.96 26.47 -2.87
CA ARG A 529 4.91 26.78 -1.44
C ARG A 529 6.30 27.23 -1.04
#